data_AF-A0A535YBA1-F1
#
_entry.id   AF-A0A535YBA1-F1
#
_cell.length_a   1.000
_cell.length_b   1.000
_cell.length_c   1.000
_cell.angle_alpha   90.00
_cell.angle_beta   90.00
_cell.angle_gamma   90.00
#
_symmetry.space_group_name_H-M   'P 1'
#
loop_
_entity.id
_entity.type
_entity.pdbx_description
1 polymer ?
#
loop_
_entity_poly.entity_id
_entity_poly.type
_entity_poly.pdbx_seq_one_letter_code
_entity_poly.pdbx_strand_id
1 'polypeptide(L)'
;MDDKSPKLRRIERDVERRIREMNESGRLRGLAGEGAPFPADDEGPSDSWAARRLMRNAGAQPEWVDMRKEIEAWTEKIRLRVHAHRQWLHDRTRLLAELPADRILEATHATTTRDTRVRAELASAIGEVNALVRRYDLIVPPAMQLPLVTLEGLAASDRRAESAANS
;
A
#
# COMPACT_ATOMS: atom_id res chain seq x y z
N MET A 1 -22.78 -19.02 17.58
CA MET A 1 -23.56 -17.78 17.33
C MET A 1 -22.95 -17.08 16.13
N ASP A 2 -23.74 -16.74 15.12
CA ASP A 2 -23.29 -16.14 13.85
C ASP A 2 -22.79 -14.70 14.02
N ASP A 3 -21.47 -14.50 14.06
CA ASP A 3 -20.83 -13.17 14.08
C ASP A 3 -20.42 -12.72 12.65
N LYS A 4 -21.34 -12.83 11.69
CA LYS A 4 -21.14 -12.27 10.35
C LYS A 4 -21.61 -10.82 10.32
N SER A 5 -20.71 -9.90 9.96
CA SER A 5 -21.03 -8.47 9.81
C SER A 5 -22.22 -8.24 8.86
N PRO A 6 -23.05 -7.21 9.08
CA PRO A 6 -24.29 -6.98 8.31
C PRO A 6 -24.06 -6.85 6.80
N LYS A 7 -22.89 -6.34 6.38
CA LYS A 7 -22.49 -6.23 4.98
C LYS A 7 -22.24 -7.60 4.32
N LEU A 8 -21.61 -8.53 5.03
CA LEU A 8 -21.36 -9.90 4.55
C LEU A 8 -22.67 -10.67 4.38
N ARG A 9 -23.59 -10.55 5.34
CA ARG A 9 -24.93 -11.17 5.26
C ARG A 9 -25.72 -10.68 4.06
N ARG A 10 -25.58 -9.41 3.67
CA ARG A 10 -26.23 -8.84 2.49
C ARG A 10 -25.67 -9.43 1.20
N ILE A 11 -24.34 -9.49 1.07
CA ILE A 11 -23.66 -10.07 -0.09
C ILE A 11 -24.03 -11.55 -0.23
N GLU A 12 -24.04 -12.31 0.87
CA GLU A 12 -24.41 -13.73 0.88
C GLU A 12 -25.84 -13.93 0.36
N ARG A 13 -26.81 -13.14 0.83
CA ARG A 13 -28.20 -13.21 0.33
C ARG A 13 -28.34 -12.81 -1.14
N ASP A 14 -27.56 -11.84 -1.61
CA ASP A 14 -27.60 -11.40 -3.00
C ASP A 14 -26.99 -12.45 -3.94
N VAL A 15 -25.91 -13.12 -3.51
CA VAL A 15 -25.30 -14.26 -4.21
C VAL A 15 -26.26 -15.45 -4.23
N GLU A 16 -26.84 -15.82 -3.08
CA GLU A 16 -27.80 -16.92 -2.94
C GLU A 16 -28.99 -16.75 -3.89
N ARG A 17 -29.54 -15.53 -3.94
CA ARG A 17 -30.67 -15.19 -4.82
C ARG A 17 -30.29 -15.34 -6.28
N ARG A 18 -29.11 -14.85 -6.66
CA ARG A 18 -28.62 -14.91 -8.04
C ARG A 18 -28.34 -16.34 -8.49
N ILE A 19 -27.79 -17.18 -7.61
CA ILE A 19 -27.60 -18.62 -7.90
C ILE A 19 -28.96 -19.29 -8.12
N ARG A 20 -29.96 -18.98 -7.28
CA ARG A 20 -31.32 -19.52 -7.42
C ARG A 20 -31.95 -19.12 -8.75
N GLU A 21 -31.89 -17.84 -9.12
CA GLU A 21 -32.39 -17.33 -10.41
C GLU A 21 -31.70 -18.00 -11.61
N MET A 22 -30.38 -18.22 -11.53
CA MET A 22 -29.64 -18.93 -12.60
C MET A 22 -30.00 -20.41 -12.69
N ASN A 23 -30.32 -21.06 -11.56
CA ASN A 23 -30.77 -22.44 -11.53
C ASN A 23 -32.19 -22.58 -12.11
N GLU A 24 -33.11 -21.71 -11.71
CA GLU A 24 -34.51 -21.68 -12.17
C GLU A 24 -34.60 -21.37 -13.67
N SER A 25 -33.74 -20.47 -14.17
CA SER A 25 -33.65 -20.16 -15.61
C SER A 25 -32.92 -21.23 -16.43
N GLY A 26 -32.47 -22.32 -15.82
CA GLY A 26 -31.75 -23.40 -16.50
C GLY A 26 -30.35 -23.04 -16.99
N ARG A 27 -29.84 -21.85 -16.66
CA ARG A 27 -28.51 -21.36 -17.06
C ARG A 27 -27.36 -22.12 -16.39
N LEU A 28 -27.67 -22.88 -15.35
CA LEU A 28 -26.72 -23.78 -14.68
C LEU A 28 -26.74 -25.21 -15.25
N ARG A 29 -27.58 -25.50 -16.26
CA ARG A 29 -27.56 -26.78 -16.99
C ARG A 29 -26.62 -26.71 -18.19
N GLY A 30 -25.96 -27.83 -18.50
CA GLY A 30 -24.97 -27.99 -19.55
C GLY A 30 -23.59 -27.41 -19.20
N LEU A 31 -23.30 -27.18 -17.91
CA LEU A 31 -21.98 -26.69 -17.49
C LEU A 31 -20.92 -27.76 -17.73
N ALA A 32 -19.71 -27.31 -18.07
CA ALA A 32 -18.56 -28.20 -18.22
C ALA A 32 -18.33 -28.97 -16.90
N GLY A 33 -18.48 -30.29 -16.93
CA GLY A 33 -18.37 -31.16 -15.75
C GLY A 33 -19.68 -31.38 -14.98
N GLU A 34 -20.85 -30.98 -15.50
CA GLU A 34 -22.14 -31.29 -14.87
C GLU A 34 -22.33 -32.81 -14.70
N GLY A 35 -22.57 -33.24 -13.46
CA GLY A 35 -22.74 -34.66 -13.11
C GLY A 35 -21.44 -35.48 -13.11
N ALA A 36 -20.31 -34.89 -13.50
CA ALA A 36 -19.02 -35.55 -13.38
C ALA A 36 -18.61 -35.62 -11.90
N PRO A 37 -18.02 -36.74 -11.44
CA PRO A 37 -17.32 -36.76 -10.16
C PRO A 37 -16.29 -35.64 -10.14
N PHE A 38 -16.13 -34.97 -9.00
CA PHE A 38 -15.00 -34.07 -8.84
C PHE A 38 -13.71 -34.85 -9.14
N PRO A 39 -12.71 -34.23 -9.82
CA PRO A 39 -11.40 -34.82 -9.96
C PRO A 39 -10.92 -35.27 -8.57
N ALA A 40 -10.35 -36.47 -8.48
CA ALA A 40 -9.74 -36.91 -7.23
C ALA A 40 -8.66 -35.87 -6.88
N ASP A 41 -8.70 -35.37 -5.65
CA ASP A 41 -7.58 -34.58 -5.12
C ASP A 41 -6.38 -35.54 -5.05
N ASP A 42 -5.48 -35.49 -6.05
CA ASP A 42 -4.26 -36.31 -6.07
C ASP A 42 -3.35 -35.97 -4.86
N GLU A 43 -3.52 -34.79 -4.29
CA GLU A 43 -3.11 -34.41 -2.94
C GLU A 43 -4.34 -33.86 -2.22
N GLY A 44 -4.85 -34.59 -1.21
CA GLY A 44 -5.87 -34.06 -0.30
C GLY A 44 -5.48 -32.68 0.24
N PRO A 45 -6.43 -31.88 0.78
CA PRO A 45 -6.17 -30.49 1.15
C PRO A 45 -4.89 -30.37 1.96
N SER A 46 -3.85 -29.83 1.34
CA SER A 46 -2.54 -29.73 1.99
C SER A 46 -2.69 -29.05 3.35
N ASP A 47 -1.83 -29.37 4.30
CA ASP A 47 -1.80 -28.66 5.59
C ASP A 47 -1.76 -27.14 5.40
N SER A 48 -1.13 -26.67 4.32
CA SER A 48 -1.11 -25.27 3.93
C SER A 48 -2.50 -24.72 3.53
N TRP A 49 -3.35 -25.51 2.88
CA TRP A 49 -4.73 -25.14 2.54
C TRP A 49 -5.59 -25.11 3.80
N ALA A 50 -5.50 -26.14 4.65
CA ALA A 50 -6.27 -26.23 5.88
C ALA A 50 -5.89 -25.09 6.85
N ALA A 51 -4.60 -24.82 7.01
CA ALA A 51 -4.10 -23.70 7.80
C ALA A 51 -4.58 -22.35 7.26
N ARG A 52 -4.49 -22.11 5.93
CA ARG A 52 -4.99 -20.86 5.31
C ARG A 52 -6.51 -20.72 5.46
N ARG A 53 -7.27 -21.81 5.37
CA ARG A 53 -8.73 -21.85 5.56
C ARG A 53 -9.12 -21.58 7.01
N LEU A 54 -8.44 -22.19 7.97
CA LEU A 54 -8.64 -21.95 9.41
C LEU A 54 -8.30 -20.52 9.80
N MET A 55 -7.16 -20.00 9.33
CA MET A 55 -6.73 -18.63 9.59
C MET A 55 -7.73 -17.60 9.00
N ARG A 56 -8.19 -17.83 7.76
CA ARG A 56 -9.26 -17.02 7.13
C ARG A 56 -10.57 -17.08 7.91
N ASN A 57 -10.98 -18.27 8.38
CA ASN A 57 -12.24 -18.45 9.11
C ASN A 57 -12.19 -17.87 10.54
N ALA A 58 -11.01 -17.82 11.17
CA ALA A 58 -10.80 -17.24 12.49
C ALA A 58 -10.66 -15.70 12.46
N GLY A 59 -10.67 -15.07 11.28
CA GLY A 59 -10.44 -13.63 11.13
C GLY A 59 -8.99 -13.19 11.43
N ALA A 60 -8.08 -14.14 11.68
CA ALA A 60 -6.67 -13.86 11.91
C ALA A 60 -6.00 -13.53 10.56
N GLN A 61 -5.31 -12.39 10.48
CA GLN A 61 -4.45 -12.08 9.33
C GLN A 61 -3.01 -12.50 9.67
N PRO A 62 -2.25 -13.00 8.68
CA PRO A 62 -0.84 -13.25 8.92
C PRO A 62 -0.11 -11.92 9.14
N GLU A 63 0.86 -11.92 10.06
CA GLU A 63 1.57 -10.74 10.56
C GLU A 63 2.07 -9.80 9.46
N TRP A 64 2.58 -10.37 8.35
CA TRP A 64 3.08 -9.58 7.22
C TRP A 64 2.03 -8.65 6.60
N VAL A 65 0.73 -8.92 6.76
CA VAL A 65 -0.33 -8.04 6.26
C VAL A 65 -0.36 -6.72 7.02
N ASP A 66 -0.18 -6.76 8.35
CA ASP A 66 -0.17 -5.55 9.17
C ASP A 66 1.14 -4.78 8.99
N MET A 67 2.27 -5.50 8.87
CA MET A 67 3.54 -4.88 8.49
C MET A 67 3.44 -4.16 7.14
N ARG A 68 2.76 -4.75 6.16
CA ARG A 68 2.57 -4.13 4.86
C ARG A 68 1.75 -2.83 4.96
N LYS A 69 0.65 -2.83 5.72
CA LYS A 69 -0.15 -1.62 5.97
C LYS A 69 0.69 -0.55 6.68
N GLU A 70 1.52 -0.95 7.63
CA GLU A 70 2.42 -0.05 8.33
C GLU A 70 3.43 0.58 7.37
N ILE A 71 4.15 -0.24 6.58
CA ILE A 71 5.11 0.25 5.58
C ILE A 71 4.44 1.25 4.62
N GLU A 72 3.24 0.93 4.13
CA GLU A 72 2.48 1.82 3.23
C GLU A 72 2.12 3.15 3.92
N ALA A 73 1.62 3.11 5.16
CA ALA A 73 1.25 4.30 5.92
C ALA A 73 2.46 5.21 6.24
N TRP A 74 3.59 4.62 6.63
CA TRP A 74 4.81 5.38 6.91
C TRP A 74 5.42 5.97 5.63
N THR A 75 5.44 5.19 4.55
CA THR A 75 5.91 5.67 3.24
C THR A 75 5.08 6.86 2.77
N GLU A 76 3.76 6.83 2.98
CA GLU A 76 2.88 7.94 2.61
C GLU A 76 3.14 9.21 3.42
N LYS A 77 3.35 9.08 4.75
CA LYS A 77 3.76 10.22 5.58
C LYS A 77 5.06 10.86 5.09
N ILE A 78 6.04 10.05 4.69
CA ILE A 78 7.30 10.54 4.14
C ILE A 78 7.07 11.24 2.80
N ARG A 79 6.24 10.68 1.91
CA ARG A 79 5.88 11.32 0.62
C ARG A 79 5.30 12.71 0.83
N LEU A 80 4.32 12.86 1.70
CA LEU A 80 3.70 14.16 2.01
C LEU A 80 4.74 15.17 2.51
N ARG A 81 5.69 14.73 3.34
CA ARG A 81 6.77 15.59 3.84
C ARG A 81 7.77 15.98 2.76
N VAL A 82 8.10 15.07 1.83
CA VAL A 82 8.94 15.37 0.66
C VAL A 82 8.25 16.41 -0.24
N HIS A 83 6.96 16.24 -0.50
CA HIS A 83 6.16 17.19 -1.28
C HIS A 83 6.17 18.59 -0.63
N ALA A 84 5.81 18.68 0.65
CA ALA A 84 5.81 19.94 1.39
C ALA A 84 7.20 20.61 1.43
N HIS A 85 8.28 19.82 1.59
CA HIS A 85 9.64 20.34 1.58
C HIS A 85 10.02 20.95 0.22
N ARG A 86 9.60 20.32 -0.88
CA ARG A 86 9.83 20.84 -2.23
C ARG A 86 9.07 22.12 -2.50
N GLN A 87 7.79 22.18 -2.10
CA GLN A 87 7.00 23.42 -2.19
C GLN A 87 7.65 24.54 -1.39
N TRP A 88 8.11 24.24 -0.16
CA TRP A 88 8.84 25.20 0.64
C TRP A 88 10.12 25.70 -0.05
N LEU A 89 10.93 24.82 -0.66
CA LEU A 89 12.13 25.22 -1.41
C LEU A 89 11.79 26.10 -2.62
N HIS A 90 10.71 25.77 -3.33
CA HIS A 90 10.23 26.54 -4.48
C HIS A 90 9.81 27.95 -4.08
N ASP A 91 8.97 28.07 -3.05
CA ASP A 91 8.51 29.36 -2.52
C ASP A 91 9.69 30.16 -1.94
N ARG A 92 10.62 29.48 -1.27
CA ARG A 92 11.79 30.12 -0.69
C ARG A 92 12.73 30.66 -1.75
N THR A 93 12.92 29.93 -2.85
CA THR A 93 13.73 30.38 -3.98
C THR A 93 13.18 31.67 -4.58
N ARG A 94 11.85 31.77 -4.73
CA ARG A 94 11.18 33.00 -5.20
C ARG A 94 11.39 34.16 -4.24
N LEU A 95 11.17 33.95 -2.94
CA LEU A 95 11.40 35.00 -1.93
C LEU A 95 12.85 35.49 -1.92
N LEU A 96 13.83 34.57 -2.01
CA LEU A 96 15.24 34.95 -2.03
C LEU A 96 15.61 35.81 -3.25
N ALA A 97 14.94 35.60 -4.39
CA ALA A 97 15.15 36.40 -5.60
C ALA A 97 14.66 37.85 -5.48
N GLU A 98 13.71 38.11 -4.57
CA GLU A 98 13.12 39.43 -4.33
C GLU A 98 13.80 40.20 -3.19
N LEU A 99 14.73 39.56 -2.46
CA LEU A 99 15.36 40.18 -1.30
C LEU A 99 16.41 41.23 -1.66
N PRO A 100 16.52 42.32 -0.86
CA PRO A 100 17.65 43.23 -0.90
C PRO A 100 18.99 42.52 -0.67
N ALA A 101 20.04 42.99 -1.37
CA ALA A 101 21.35 42.34 -1.40
C ALA A 101 22.00 42.15 -0.02
N ASP A 102 21.76 43.06 0.92
CA ASP A 102 22.28 43.01 2.30
C ASP A 102 21.68 41.85 3.12
N ARG A 103 20.51 41.32 2.73
CA ARG A 103 19.82 40.23 3.42
C ARG A 103 20.00 38.86 2.77
N ILE A 104 20.48 38.81 1.52
CA ILE A 104 20.58 37.56 0.75
C ILE A 104 21.47 36.53 1.44
N LEU A 105 22.64 36.93 1.96
CA LEU A 105 23.59 36.00 2.57
C LEU A 105 23.00 35.31 3.82
N GLU A 106 22.44 36.09 4.74
CA GLU A 106 21.81 35.58 5.97
C GLU A 106 20.60 34.68 5.64
N ALA A 107 19.74 35.14 4.73
CA ALA A 107 18.55 34.39 4.33
C ALA A 107 18.88 33.08 3.61
N THR A 108 19.96 33.07 2.82
CA THR A 108 20.47 31.86 2.14
C THR A 108 21.04 30.88 3.15
N HIS A 109 21.87 31.35 4.09
CA HIS A 109 22.44 30.49 5.13
C HIS A 109 21.34 29.83 5.98
N ALA A 110 20.34 30.61 6.42
CA ALA A 110 19.20 30.09 7.16
C ALA A 110 18.40 29.04 6.35
N THR A 111 18.26 29.27 5.04
CA THR A 111 17.59 28.33 4.13
C THR A 111 18.38 27.03 4.00
N THR A 112 19.69 27.08 3.76
CA THR A 112 20.56 25.91 3.64
C THR A 112 20.60 25.10 4.94
N THR A 113 20.66 25.76 6.09
CA THR A 113 20.64 25.10 7.40
C THR A 113 19.32 24.35 7.62
N ARG A 114 18.18 24.99 7.29
CA ARG A 114 16.87 24.34 7.38
C ARG A 114 16.73 23.18 6.38
N ASP A 115 17.15 23.37 5.13
CA ASP A 115 17.12 22.31 4.11
C ASP A 115 17.93 21.10 4.55
N THR A 116 19.17 21.32 4.99
CA THR A 116 20.07 20.25 5.47
C THR A 116 19.41 19.46 6.61
N ARG A 117 18.80 20.15 7.57
CA ARG A 117 18.08 19.50 8.68
C ARG A 117 16.92 18.66 8.19
N VAL A 118 16.06 19.21 7.33
CA VAL A 118 14.89 18.48 6.81
C VAL A 118 15.33 17.26 6.00
N ARG A 119 16.38 17.38 5.18
CA ARG A 119 16.94 16.25 4.42
C ARG A 119 17.50 15.15 5.34
N ALA A 120 18.17 15.52 6.44
CA ALA A 120 18.64 14.54 7.43
C ALA A 120 17.47 13.83 8.13
N GLU A 121 16.42 14.55 8.52
CA GLU A 121 15.23 13.97 9.13
C GLU A 121 14.49 13.01 8.16
N LEU A 122 14.38 13.38 6.88
CA LEU A 122 13.82 12.52 5.84
C LEU A 122 14.68 11.26 5.62
N ALA A 123 16.00 11.41 5.58
CA ALA A 123 16.91 10.27 5.43
C ALA A 123 16.78 9.28 6.60
N SER A 124 16.66 9.79 7.84
CA SER A 124 16.42 8.94 9.02
C SER A 124 15.11 8.18 8.90
N ALA A 125 14.01 8.88 8.57
CA ALA A 125 12.69 8.24 8.43
C ALA A 125 12.66 7.18 7.30
N ILE A 126 13.34 7.44 6.18
CA ILE A 126 13.50 6.47 5.10
C ILE A 126 14.30 5.25 5.58
N GLY A 127 15.35 5.47 6.39
CA GLY A 127 16.12 4.40 7.02
C GLY A 127 15.26 3.48 7.89
N GLU A 128 14.38 4.05 8.70
CA GLU A 128 13.44 3.33 9.56
C GLU A 128 12.44 2.49 8.74
N VAL A 129 11.80 3.08 7.73
CA VAL A 129 10.89 2.36 6.83
C VAL A 129 11.61 1.24 6.09
N ASN A 130 12.84 1.48 5.63
CA ASN A 130 13.64 0.45 4.96
C ASN A 130 14.04 -0.70 5.90
N ALA A 131 14.17 -0.45 7.21
CA ALA A 131 14.35 -1.51 8.18
C ALA A 131 13.08 -2.37 8.32
N LEU A 132 11.90 -1.76 8.28
CA LEU A 132 10.61 -2.48 8.25
C LEU A 132 10.45 -3.29 6.97
N VAL A 133 10.77 -2.72 5.81
CA VAL A 133 10.75 -3.42 4.51
C VAL A 133 11.64 -4.65 4.55
N ARG A 134 12.88 -4.53 5.03
CA ARG A 134 13.78 -5.69 5.18
C ARG A 134 13.19 -6.77 6.10
N ARG A 135 12.56 -6.38 7.21
CA ARG A 135 11.91 -7.35 8.12
C ARG A 135 10.74 -8.06 7.43
N TYR A 136 9.94 -7.31 6.69
CA TYR A 136 8.83 -7.85 5.90
C TYR A 136 9.34 -8.83 4.82
N ASP A 137 10.39 -8.46 4.10
CA ASP A 137 10.96 -9.28 3.01
C ASP A 137 11.52 -10.63 3.49
N LEU A 138 11.90 -10.74 4.77
CA LEU A 138 12.35 -11.98 5.38
C LEU A 138 11.24 -13.00 5.63
N ILE A 139 9.99 -12.55 5.76
CA ILE A 139 8.84 -13.39 6.15
C ILE A 139 7.85 -13.64 5.00
N VAL A 140 8.10 -13.06 3.83
CA VAL A 140 7.26 -13.22 2.64
C VAL A 140 8.00 -13.92 1.50
N PRO A 141 7.29 -14.59 0.57
CA PRO A 141 7.90 -15.13 -0.63
C PRO A 141 8.51 -14.02 -1.51
N PRO A 142 9.53 -14.32 -2.34
CA PRO A 142 10.21 -13.35 -3.20
C PRO A 142 9.27 -12.53 -4.10
N ALA A 143 8.18 -13.12 -4.58
CA ALA A 143 7.19 -12.44 -5.41
C ALA A 143 6.39 -11.33 -4.69
N MET A 144 6.46 -11.29 -3.35
CA MET A 144 5.76 -10.30 -2.51
C MET A 144 6.71 -9.30 -1.85
N GLN A 145 8.02 -9.42 -2.08
CA GLN A 145 9.02 -8.51 -1.52
C GLN A 145 8.84 -7.09 -2.07
N LEU A 146 9.20 -6.10 -1.26
CA LEU A 146 9.03 -4.69 -1.59
C LEU A 146 10.37 -4.05 -1.93
N PRO A 147 10.41 -3.12 -2.91
CA PRO A 147 11.62 -2.34 -3.16
C PRO A 147 11.89 -1.38 -1.98
N LEU A 148 13.17 -1.13 -1.71
CA LEU A 148 13.56 -0.11 -0.74
C LEU A 148 13.10 1.29 -1.17
N VAL A 149 12.68 2.07 -0.19
CA VAL A 149 12.29 3.46 -0.36
C VAL A 149 13.54 4.34 -0.49
N THR A 150 13.55 5.22 -1.48
CA THR A 150 14.63 6.20 -1.70
C THR A 150 14.06 7.61 -1.81
N LEU A 151 14.84 8.60 -1.38
CA LEU A 151 14.41 10.00 -1.45
C LEU A 151 14.15 10.42 -2.90
N GLU A 152 15.02 10.00 -3.82
CA GLU A 152 14.91 10.26 -5.25
C GLU A 152 13.66 9.61 -5.84
N GLY A 153 13.35 8.37 -5.45
CA GLY A 153 12.16 7.65 -5.90
C GLY A 153 10.86 8.30 -5.44
N LEU A 154 10.82 8.78 -4.19
CA LEU A 154 9.67 9.54 -3.68
C LEU A 154 9.52 10.87 -4.42
N ALA A 155 10.62 11.63 -4.57
CA ALA A 155 10.60 12.91 -5.28
C ALA A 155 10.25 12.80 -6.77
N ALA A 156 10.61 11.69 -7.43
CA ALA A 156 10.24 11.42 -8.82
C ALA A 156 8.77 11.02 -8.97
N SER A 157 8.22 10.30 -7.99
CA SER A 157 6.80 9.92 -7.99
C SER A 157 5.90 11.12 -7.76
N ASP A 158 6.31 12.02 -6.87
CA ASP A 158 5.67 13.31 -6.61
C ASP A 158 5.57 14.18 -7.90
N ARG A 159 6.68 14.37 -8.63
CA ARG A 159 6.67 15.11 -9.92
C ARG A 159 5.72 14.52 -10.96
N ARG A 160 5.65 13.19 -11.01
CA ARG A 160 4.74 12.49 -11.95
C ARG A 160 3.29 12.73 -11.59
N ALA A 161 2.96 12.73 -10.29
CA ALA A 161 1.61 13.04 -9.82
C ALA A 161 1.22 14.49 -10.14
N GLU A 162 2.11 15.47 -9.93
CA GLU A 162 1.86 16.87 -10.29
C GLU A 162 1.67 17.07 -11.80
N SER A 163 2.47 16.38 -12.63
CA SER A 163 2.35 16.46 -14.09
C SER A 163 1.02 15.90 -14.60
N ALA A 164 0.54 14.81 -13.98
CA ALA A 164 -0.74 14.20 -14.31
C ALA A 164 -1.95 15.05 -13.85
N ALA A 165 -1.80 15.87 -12.81
CA ALA A 165 -2.86 16.76 -12.34
C ALA A 165 -3.02 18.04 -13.18
N ASN A 166 -1.96 18.44 -13.92
CA ASN A 166 -1.95 19.64 -14.76
C ASN A 166 -2.17 19.35 -16.26
N SER A 167 -2.52 18.11 -16.63
CA SER A 167 -2.85 17.68 -18.00
C SER A 167 -4.36 17.45 -18.14
#